data_AF-A0A9P3PRA3-F1
#
_entry.id   AF-A0A9P3PRA3-F1
#
_cell.length_a   1.000
_cell.length_b   1.000
_cell.length_c   1.000
_cell.angle_alpha   90.00
_cell.angle_beta   90.00
_cell.angle_gamma   90.00
#
_symmetry.space_group_name_H-M   'P 1'
#
loop_
_entity.id
_entity.type
_entity.pdbx_description
1 polymer ?
#
loop_
_entity_poly.entity_id
_entity_poly.type
_entity_poly.pdbx_seq_one_letter_code
_entity_poly.pdbx_strand_id
1 'polypeptide(L)'
;MATSILRILCVALLGKEASGVNVAIPLIAPSTAPRVSPSLFSFSIEQDRWTDWAGSTSRNQFLFNTLDNLARLTGAPPDIRIGANSEDHTKFKAAIQTTQSSLLGMRFIRQLNFFHLTLTLYGFVQEWTYFATNISAAMGISSTSHTKFWGVAFAGAQSSHSLTGWSPQSAFKEGLLNSAAGSLISTVSQHHYSGSFCSGNAGLLQDLMTKSTIRANLSLYLPDIAATRGRGLDYVLGETNSYSCHGAPGVSNSADAALWRLDYALYATQIGISKVFFHQGVGFKYNHIQPATLTRSTADGSDLPWPLPPHVQPAYYGAIT
;
A
#
# COMPACT_ATOMS: atom_id res chain seq x y z
N MET A 1 -70.08 23.06 -25.71
CA MET A 1 -69.09 23.35 -24.65
C MET A 1 -68.32 22.06 -24.38
N ALA A 2 -67.21 21.88 -25.07
CA ALA A 2 -66.19 20.86 -24.80
C ALA A 2 -65.19 21.49 -23.80
N THR A 3 -64.51 20.81 -22.88
CA THR A 3 -63.71 19.60 -23.02
C THR A 3 -63.43 19.02 -21.61
N SER A 4 -63.53 17.70 -21.46
CA SER A 4 -62.88 16.97 -20.36
C SER A 4 -61.40 16.81 -20.69
N ILE A 5 -60.50 17.36 -19.87
CA ILE A 5 -59.05 17.17 -20.00
C ILE A 5 -58.67 15.87 -19.29
N LEU A 6 -58.55 14.81 -20.09
CA LEU A 6 -57.94 13.55 -19.70
C LEU A 6 -56.43 13.78 -19.49
N ARG A 7 -55.95 13.70 -18.25
CA ARG A 7 -54.51 13.64 -17.96
C ARG A 7 -54.01 12.25 -18.34
N ILE A 8 -53.40 12.13 -19.52
CA ILE A 8 -52.58 10.97 -19.88
C ILE A 8 -51.29 11.05 -19.06
N LEU A 9 -51.21 10.24 -18.02
CA LEU A 9 -49.97 9.96 -17.30
C LEU A 9 -49.14 9.04 -18.21
N CYS A 10 -48.22 9.59 -19.00
CA CYS A 10 -47.17 8.80 -19.64
C CYS A 10 -46.25 8.26 -18.54
N VAL A 11 -46.57 7.07 -18.03
CA VAL A 11 -45.59 6.24 -17.34
C VAL A 11 -44.59 5.80 -18.41
N ALA A 12 -43.50 6.56 -18.55
CA ALA A 12 -42.33 6.05 -19.25
C ALA A 12 -41.86 4.82 -18.48
N LEU A 13 -42.17 3.64 -19.01
CA LEU A 13 -41.46 2.41 -18.69
C LEU A 13 -39.99 2.69 -18.97
N LEU A 14 -39.23 3.02 -17.93
CA LEU A 14 -37.78 2.93 -17.93
C LEU A 14 -37.45 1.44 -18.10
N GLY A 15 -37.48 0.96 -19.33
CA GLY A 15 -36.90 -0.32 -19.68
C GLY A 15 -35.45 -0.27 -19.22
N LYS A 16 -35.10 -1.12 -18.25
CA LYS A 16 -33.69 -1.35 -17.93
C LYS A 16 -33.08 -2.00 -19.17
N GLU A 17 -32.46 -1.19 -20.01
CA GLU A 17 -31.65 -1.68 -21.13
C GLU A 17 -30.45 -2.41 -20.51
N ALA A 18 -30.50 -3.74 -20.52
CA ALA A 18 -29.36 -4.57 -20.18
C ALA A 18 -28.42 -4.56 -21.40
N SER A 19 -27.39 -3.71 -21.35
CA SER A 19 -26.30 -3.75 -22.34
C SER A 19 -25.27 -4.79 -21.91
N GLY A 20 -24.99 -5.76 -22.79
CA GLY A 20 -23.94 -6.74 -22.61
C GLY A 20 -22.78 -6.45 -23.57
N VAL A 21 -21.55 -6.60 -23.08
CA VAL A 21 -20.35 -6.57 -23.92
C VAL A 21 -19.78 -7.97 -23.99
N ASN A 22 -19.63 -8.51 -25.20
CA ASN A 22 -18.96 -9.79 -25.41
C ASN A 22 -17.45 -9.57 -25.33
N VAL A 23 -16.81 -10.19 -24.34
CA VAL A 23 -15.36 -10.16 -24.15
C VAL A 23 -14.82 -11.58 -24.32
N ALA A 24 -13.92 -11.77 -25.28
CA ALA A 24 -13.20 -13.03 -25.44
C ALA A 24 -12.06 -13.12 -24.43
N ILE A 25 -12.08 -14.14 -23.57
CA ILE A 25 -11.00 -14.41 -22.61
C ILE A 25 -10.15 -15.55 -23.18
N PRO A 26 -8.83 -15.34 -23.40
CA PRO A 26 -7.94 -16.41 -23.85
C PRO A 26 -7.95 -17.58 -22.85
N LEU A 27 -8.04 -18.81 -23.36
CA LEU A 27 -7.96 -20.03 -22.53
C LEU A 27 -6.55 -20.29 -22.00
N ILE A 28 -5.54 -19.65 -22.59
CA ILE A 28 -4.13 -19.79 -22.22
C ILE A 28 -3.56 -18.40 -21.99
N ALA A 29 -2.87 -18.22 -20.87
CA ALA A 29 -2.16 -16.98 -20.58
C ALA A 29 -1.06 -16.75 -21.64
N PRO A 30 -0.89 -15.53 -22.17
CA PRO A 30 0.21 -15.20 -23.05
C PRO A 30 1.57 -15.56 -22.42
N SER A 31 2.56 -15.91 -23.22
CA SER A 31 3.92 -16.23 -22.74
C SER A 31 4.59 -15.05 -22.00
N THR A 32 4.10 -13.84 -22.22
CA THR A 32 4.54 -12.60 -21.57
C THR A 32 3.75 -12.27 -20.29
N ALA A 33 2.77 -13.09 -19.90
CA ALA A 33 2.00 -12.84 -18.69
C ALA A 33 2.89 -12.97 -17.44
N PRO A 34 2.89 -11.96 -16.55
CA PRO A 34 3.67 -12.04 -15.33
C PRO A 34 3.07 -13.08 -14.37
N ARG A 35 3.93 -13.65 -13.52
CA ARG A 35 3.45 -14.44 -12.38
C ARG A 35 2.90 -13.50 -11.32
N VAL A 36 1.66 -13.73 -10.91
CA VAL A 36 1.04 -13.02 -9.78
C VAL A 36 1.55 -13.63 -8.46
N SER A 37 2.05 -12.77 -7.57
CA SER A 37 2.49 -13.20 -6.23
C SER A 37 1.29 -13.59 -5.36
N PRO A 38 1.33 -14.73 -4.64
CA PRO A 38 0.38 -15.06 -3.57
C PRO A 38 0.27 -13.98 -2.47
N SER A 39 1.31 -13.17 -2.28
CA SER A 39 1.32 -12.03 -1.35
C SER A 39 1.32 -10.67 -2.06
N LEU A 40 0.76 -10.59 -3.29
CA LEU A 40 0.68 -9.34 -4.05
C LEU A 40 0.02 -8.23 -3.21
N PHE A 41 -1.08 -8.57 -2.53
CA PHE A 41 -1.67 -7.74 -1.50
C PHE A 41 -0.91 -7.92 -0.19
N SER A 42 -0.13 -6.90 0.15
CA SER A 42 0.63 -6.79 1.40
C SER A 42 0.23 -5.51 2.12
N PHE A 43 0.67 -5.34 3.38
CA PHE A 43 0.24 -4.20 4.19
C PHE A 43 1.41 -3.36 4.67
N SER A 44 1.29 -2.05 4.45
CA SER A 44 2.12 -1.04 5.12
C SER A 44 1.34 -0.53 6.32
N ILE A 45 1.88 -0.62 7.53
CA ILE A 45 1.18 -0.27 8.76
C ILE A 45 1.96 0.83 9.47
N GLU A 46 1.28 1.87 9.91
CA GLU A 46 1.88 2.88 10.80
C GLU A 46 2.52 2.19 12.02
N GLN A 47 3.72 2.62 12.36
CA GLN A 47 4.42 2.13 13.55
C GLN A 47 3.78 2.62 14.85
N ASP A 48 3.08 3.75 14.80
CA ASP A 48 2.25 4.19 15.92
C ASP A 48 1.17 3.16 16.25
N ARG A 49 0.75 3.15 17.51
CA ARG A 49 -0.32 2.26 17.97
C ARG A 49 -0.09 0.77 17.62
N TRP A 50 1.17 0.33 17.44
CA TRP A 50 1.50 -1.06 17.06
C TRP A 50 0.87 -2.11 17.98
N THR A 51 0.70 -1.78 19.27
CA THR A 51 0.03 -2.65 20.25
C THR A 51 -1.45 -2.86 19.98
N ASP A 52 -2.13 -1.97 19.26
CA ASP A 52 -3.50 -2.19 18.79
C ASP A 52 -3.54 -3.24 17.68
N TRP A 53 -2.51 -3.26 16.82
CA TRP A 53 -2.36 -4.22 15.75
C TRP A 53 -1.96 -5.59 16.27
N ALA A 54 -0.79 -5.69 16.89
CA ALA A 54 -0.23 -6.97 17.32
C ALA A 54 -0.87 -7.50 18.61
N GLY A 55 -1.31 -6.59 19.49
CA GLY A 55 -1.66 -6.88 20.87
C GLY A 55 -0.52 -6.52 21.83
N SER A 56 -0.87 -6.12 23.06
CA SER A 56 0.08 -5.72 24.11
C SER A 56 0.43 -6.88 25.05
N THR A 57 -0.58 -7.41 25.76
CA THR A 57 -0.47 -8.53 26.71
C THR A 57 -0.93 -9.86 26.11
N SER A 58 -1.81 -9.81 25.12
CA SER A 58 -2.31 -10.95 24.36
C SER A 58 -2.34 -10.61 22.88
N ARG A 59 -2.08 -11.61 22.04
CA ARG A 59 -2.18 -11.53 20.57
C ARG A 59 -3.56 -10.99 20.15
N ASN A 60 -3.59 -10.04 19.21
CA ASN A 60 -4.85 -9.58 18.60
C ASN A 60 -5.43 -10.68 17.70
N GLN A 61 -6.27 -11.55 18.27
CA GLN A 61 -6.80 -12.70 17.55
C GLN A 61 -7.58 -12.32 16.29
N PHE A 62 -8.24 -11.15 16.28
CA PHE A 62 -8.97 -10.67 15.11
C PHE A 62 -8.03 -10.39 13.92
N LEU A 63 -6.96 -9.62 14.13
CA LEU A 63 -5.97 -9.34 13.08
C LEU A 63 -5.43 -10.65 12.51
N PHE A 64 -5.01 -11.56 13.39
CA PHE A 64 -4.38 -12.79 12.95
C PHE A 64 -5.33 -13.75 12.25
N ASN A 65 -6.58 -13.89 12.70
CA ASN A 65 -7.60 -14.64 11.95
C ASN A 65 -7.78 -14.05 10.54
N THR A 66 -7.71 -12.73 10.41
CA THR A 66 -7.85 -12.04 9.12
C THR A 66 -6.65 -12.31 8.21
N LEU A 67 -5.42 -12.27 8.75
CA LEU A 67 -4.20 -12.61 8.01
C LEU A 67 -4.16 -14.09 7.60
N ASP A 68 -4.60 -15.00 8.48
CA ASP A 68 -4.66 -16.44 8.22
C ASP A 68 -5.70 -16.76 7.13
N ASN A 69 -6.83 -16.03 7.12
CA ASN A 69 -7.82 -16.14 6.05
C ASN A 69 -7.24 -15.74 4.70
N LEU A 70 -6.50 -14.62 4.64
CA LEU A 70 -5.78 -14.21 3.42
C LEU A 70 -4.79 -15.29 2.99
N ALA A 71 -3.97 -15.79 3.92
CA ALA A 71 -2.99 -16.83 3.63
C ALA A 71 -3.61 -18.11 3.04
N ARG A 72 -4.75 -18.54 3.58
CA ARG A 72 -5.49 -19.71 3.08
C ARG A 72 -6.06 -19.49 1.69
N LEU A 73 -6.50 -18.27 1.37
CA LEU A 73 -7.15 -17.96 0.09
C LEU A 73 -6.12 -17.70 -1.02
N THR A 74 -5.03 -17.01 -0.71
CA THR A 74 -4.03 -16.62 -1.71
C THR A 74 -2.85 -17.59 -1.79
N GLY A 75 -2.68 -18.46 -0.79
CA GLY A 75 -1.61 -19.46 -0.71
C GLY A 75 -0.35 -18.98 0.04
N ALA A 76 -0.29 -17.72 0.46
CA ALA A 76 0.78 -17.21 1.33
C ALA A 76 0.28 -16.04 2.19
N PRO A 77 0.79 -15.86 3.42
CA PRO A 77 0.43 -14.70 4.23
C PRO A 77 0.88 -13.40 3.55
N PRO A 78 0.13 -12.30 3.71
CA PRO A 78 0.58 -10.96 3.34
C PRO A 78 1.91 -10.62 4.00
N ASP A 79 2.77 -9.91 3.29
CA ASP A 79 3.95 -9.31 3.91
C ASP A 79 3.54 -8.02 4.63
N ILE A 80 4.23 -7.72 5.74
CA ILE A 80 3.91 -6.58 6.60
C ILE A 80 5.11 -5.65 6.67
N ARG A 81 4.98 -4.45 6.13
CA ARG A 81 5.92 -3.35 6.29
C ARG A 81 5.42 -2.47 7.43
N ILE A 82 6.23 -2.28 8.46
CA ILE A 82 5.92 -1.34 9.55
C ILE A 82 6.74 -0.08 9.29
N GLY A 83 6.13 1.10 9.38
CA GLY A 83 6.85 2.35 9.27
C GLY A 83 5.93 3.55 9.06
N ALA A 84 6.14 4.26 7.95
CA ALA A 84 5.48 5.51 7.56
C ALA A 84 5.90 6.70 8.47
N ASN A 85 5.13 7.78 8.51
CA ASN A 85 5.54 9.00 9.20
C ASN A 85 5.78 8.80 10.70
N SER A 86 5.10 7.81 11.31
CA SER A 86 5.30 7.48 12.73
C SER A 86 6.66 6.82 13.03
N GLU A 87 7.34 6.25 12.02
CA GLU A 87 8.68 5.67 12.19
C GLU A 87 9.70 6.71 12.63
N ASP A 88 9.69 7.89 11.98
CA ASP A 88 10.62 8.99 12.25
C ASP A 88 10.49 9.55 13.68
N HIS A 89 9.37 9.28 14.35
CA HIS A 89 9.10 9.73 15.73
C HIS A 89 9.19 8.61 16.77
N THR A 90 9.43 7.36 16.35
CA THR A 90 9.45 6.21 17.25
C THR A 90 10.84 5.99 17.84
N LYS A 91 10.94 5.99 19.17
CA LYS A 91 12.20 5.69 19.89
C LYS A 91 12.19 4.28 20.45
N PHE A 92 13.04 3.42 19.90
CA PHE A 92 13.23 2.08 20.44
C PHE A 92 13.74 2.12 21.88
N LYS A 93 13.13 1.33 22.77
CA LYS A 93 13.57 1.13 24.15
C LYS A 93 13.61 -0.36 24.45
N ALA A 94 14.81 -0.91 24.60
CA ALA A 94 15.01 -2.34 24.86
C ALA A 94 14.32 -2.85 26.14
N ALA A 95 14.10 -1.97 27.12
CA ALA A 95 13.45 -2.31 28.38
C ALA A 95 11.92 -2.54 28.26
N ILE A 96 11.30 -2.14 27.14
CA ILE A 96 9.87 -2.34 26.93
C ILE A 96 9.66 -3.75 26.34
N GLN A 97 9.25 -4.69 27.20
CA GLN A 97 8.84 -6.02 26.77
C GLN A 97 7.37 -5.99 26.34
N THR A 98 7.11 -6.08 25.04
CA THR A 98 5.81 -6.55 24.53
C THR A 98 5.92 -8.04 24.26
N THR A 99 4.84 -8.81 24.43
CA THR A 99 4.89 -10.28 24.31
C THR A 99 5.34 -10.70 22.91
N GLN A 100 6.46 -11.43 22.78
CA GLN A 100 6.94 -11.98 21.49
C GLN A 100 5.91 -12.84 20.74
N SER A 101 4.94 -13.41 21.45
CA SER A 101 3.85 -14.20 20.87
C SER A 101 2.95 -13.42 19.92
N SER A 102 2.93 -12.08 20.02
CA SER A 102 2.17 -11.20 19.10
C SER A 102 2.85 -10.96 17.76
N LEU A 103 4.06 -11.49 17.53
CA LEU A 103 4.83 -11.31 16.30
C LEU A 103 5.09 -12.63 15.54
N LEU A 104 4.87 -13.78 16.18
CA LEU A 104 5.05 -15.10 15.56
C LEU A 104 4.01 -15.32 14.46
N GLY A 105 4.47 -15.57 13.23
CA GLY A 105 3.62 -15.85 12.06
C GLY A 105 3.51 -14.71 11.03
N MET A 106 3.98 -13.51 11.37
CA MET A 106 3.98 -12.37 10.43
C MET A 106 5.32 -12.26 9.69
N ARG A 107 5.27 -12.14 8.36
CA ARG A 107 6.46 -11.84 7.55
C ARG A 107 6.74 -10.34 7.60
N PHE A 108 7.53 -9.93 8.57
CA PHE A 108 7.94 -8.54 8.72
C PHE A 108 9.00 -8.16 7.70
N ILE A 109 8.74 -7.06 7.01
CA ILE A 109 9.69 -6.38 6.15
C ILE A 109 10.16 -5.14 6.90
N ARG A 110 11.49 -5.04 7.04
CA ARG A 110 12.13 -3.84 7.56
C ARG A 110 12.53 -2.98 6.39
N GLN A 111 11.85 -1.85 6.25
CA GLN A 111 12.27 -0.77 5.39
C GLN A 111 13.06 0.19 6.27
N LEU A 112 14.31 0.51 5.90
CA LEU A 112 15.06 1.55 6.61
C LEU A 112 14.76 2.88 5.93
N ASN A 113 13.75 3.57 6.46
CA ASN A 113 13.49 4.96 6.10
C ASN A 113 14.08 5.85 7.18
N PHE A 114 15.05 6.67 6.80
CA PHE A 114 15.46 7.78 7.64
C PHE A 114 15.30 9.05 6.82
N PHE A 115 14.28 9.84 7.15
CA PHE A 115 14.18 11.22 6.70
C PHE A 115 14.83 12.10 7.77
N HIS A 116 16.16 12.10 7.87
CA HIS A 116 16.87 13.16 8.58
C HIS A 116 17.61 14.06 7.58
N LEU A 117 17.29 15.36 7.67
CA LEU A 117 18.12 16.54 7.38
C LEU A 117 18.82 16.73 6.02
N THR A 118 18.76 15.82 5.04
CA THR A 118 19.46 16.04 3.76
C THR A 118 18.54 16.59 2.68
N LEU A 119 18.86 17.78 2.17
CA LEU A 119 18.15 18.42 1.04
C LEU A 119 18.49 17.76 -0.32
N THR A 120 19.49 16.87 -0.38
CA THR A 120 19.97 16.27 -1.63
C THR A 120 20.04 14.75 -1.54
N LEU A 121 19.87 14.09 -2.69
CA LEU A 121 19.95 12.63 -2.76
C LEU A 121 21.36 12.10 -2.45
N TYR A 122 22.42 12.84 -2.82
CA TYR A 122 23.79 12.46 -2.45
C TYR A 122 23.95 12.39 -0.93
N GLY A 123 23.49 13.41 -0.20
CA GLY A 123 23.51 13.42 1.27
C GLY A 123 22.76 12.22 1.84
N PHE A 124 21.55 11.96 1.33
CA PHE A 124 20.75 10.79 1.72
C PHE A 124 21.51 9.48 1.53
N VAL A 125 22.19 9.27 0.39
CA VAL A 125 22.96 8.03 0.12
C VAL A 125 24.12 7.87 1.11
N GLN A 126 24.79 8.95 1.50
CA GLN A 126 25.86 8.89 2.49
C GLN A 126 25.34 8.52 3.88
N GLU A 127 24.25 9.16 4.32
CA GLU A 127 23.63 8.86 5.61
C GLU A 127 23.07 7.44 5.67
N TRP A 128 22.34 7.04 4.62
CA TRP A 128 21.81 5.68 4.51
C TRP A 128 22.94 4.65 4.58
N THR A 129 24.04 4.88 3.86
CA THR A 129 25.20 3.97 3.86
C THR A 129 25.82 3.85 5.24
N TYR A 130 25.98 4.97 5.95
CA TYR A 130 26.50 4.98 7.32
C TYR A 130 25.61 4.17 8.27
N PHE A 131 24.30 4.42 8.26
CA PHE A 131 23.33 3.70 9.10
C PHE A 131 23.27 2.21 8.76
N ALA A 132 23.13 1.86 7.49
CA ALA A 132 23.04 0.48 7.04
C ALA A 132 24.31 -0.32 7.36
N THR A 133 25.48 0.31 7.32
CA THR A 133 26.75 -0.30 7.74
C THR A 133 26.74 -0.64 9.22
N ASN A 134 26.35 0.30 10.08
CA ASN A 134 26.28 0.07 11.53
C ASN A 134 25.25 -0.99 11.90
N ILE A 135 24.08 -0.99 11.25
CA ILE A 135 23.04 -2.00 11.46
C ILE A 135 23.52 -3.38 11.00
N SER A 136 24.17 -3.46 9.83
CA SER A 136 24.70 -4.73 9.31
C SER A 136 25.73 -5.33 10.25
N ALA A 137 26.62 -4.51 10.81
CA ALA A 137 27.62 -4.93 11.78
C ALA A 137 26.97 -5.40 13.09
N ALA A 138 26.03 -4.63 13.65
CA ALA A 138 25.37 -4.94 14.91
C ALA A 138 24.50 -6.21 14.83
N MET A 139 23.88 -6.46 13.67
CA MET A 139 22.91 -7.54 13.46
C MET A 139 23.49 -8.75 12.70
N GLY A 140 24.75 -8.69 12.25
CA GLY A 140 25.36 -9.75 11.43
C GLY A 140 24.68 -9.94 10.07
N ILE A 141 24.20 -8.86 9.43
CA ILE A 141 23.55 -8.95 8.12
C ILE A 141 24.64 -9.09 7.04
N SER A 142 24.49 -10.11 6.20
CA SER A 142 25.45 -10.45 5.15
C SER A 142 24.72 -10.88 3.86
N SER A 143 25.50 -11.19 2.82
CA SER A 143 24.97 -11.66 1.54
C SER A 143 24.21 -12.99 1.64
N THR A 144 24.51 -13.82 2.64
CA THR A 144 23.82 -15.11 2.90
C THR A 144 22.67 -14.98 3.89
N SER A 145 22.56 -13.86 4.61
CA SER A 145 21.47 -13.63 5.56
C SER A 145 20.12 -13.54 4.84
N HIS A 146 19.08 -14.14 5.41
CA HIS A 146 17.71 -13.99 4.91
C HIS A 146 17.21 -12.54 4.97
N THR A 147 17.62 -11.79 5.99
CA THR A 147 17.33 -10.36 6.13
C THR A 147 18.10 -9.57 5.07
N LYS A 148 17.37 -8.78 4.28
CA LYS A 148 17.91 -7.85 3.26
C LYS A 148 17.39 -6.44 3.52
N PHE A 149 18.02 -5.46 2.88
CA PHE A 149 17.54 -4.09 2.93
C PHE A 149 16.61 -3.76 1.78
N TRP A 150 15.67 -2.86 2.08
CA TRP A 150 14.93 -2.10 1.10
C TRP A 150 15.56 -0.71 1.02
N GLY A 151 15.94 -0.31 -0.18
CA GLY A 151 16.48 1.02 -0.44
C GLY A 151 15.40 1.97 -0.96
N VAL A 152 15.74 3.27 -0.93
CA VAL A 152 15.14 4.26 -1.84
C VAL A 152 13.62 4.36 -1.68
N ALA A 153 13.16 4.72 -0.48
CA ALA A 153 11.76 4.76 -0.09
C ALA A 153 11.10 6.12 -0.30
N PHE A 154 11.00 6.56 -1.55
CA PHE A 154 10.59 7.94 -1.81
C PHE A 154 9.12 8.19 -1.50
N ALA A 155 8.86 9.28 -0.78
CA ALA A 155 7.55 9.83 -0.48
C ALA A 155 7.48 11.31 -0.87
N GLY A 156 6.28 11.83 -1.13
CA GLY A 156 6.04 13.24 -1.39
C GLY A 156 6.07 13.62 -2.87
N ALA A 157 7.23 13.99 -3.40
CA ALA A 157 7.38 14.39 -4.81
C ALA A 157 7.40 13.17 -5.74
N GLN A 158 6.78 13.28 -6.92
CA GLN A 158 6.98 12.25 -7.96
C GLN A 158 8.47 12.09 -8.24
N SER A 159 8.89 10.85 -8.45
CA SER A 159 10.26 10.53 -8.85
C SER A 159 10.66 11.37 -10.06
N SER A 160 11.89 11.85 -10.08
CA SER A 160 12.40 12.65 -11.21
C SER A 160 12.64 11.79 -12.46
N HIS A 161 12.65 10.45 -12.33
CA HIS A 161 12.96 9.50 -13.39
C HIS A 161 14.29 9.75 -14.12
N SER A 162 15.22 10.48 -13.48
CA SER A 162 16.44 10.97 -14.12
C SER A 162 17.67 10.77 -13.25
N LEU A 163 18.85 11.08 -13.77
CA LEU A 163 20.12 11.00 -13.04
C LEU A 163 20.36 12.17 -12.06
N THR A 164 19.35 13.04 -11.89
CA THR A 164 19.33 14.16 -10.96
C THR A 164 18.00 14.19 -10.19
N GLY A 165 17.98 14.78 -9.00
CA GLY A 165 16.79 14.76 -8.15
C GLY A 165 16.53 13.39 -7.51
N TRP A 166 15.35 13.22 -6.91
CA TRP A 166 14.96 12.02 -6.16
C TRP A 166 14.41 10.94 -7.12
N SER A 167 15.22 9.92 -7.40
CA SER A 167 14.86 8.78 -8.25
C SER A 167 15.81 7.61 -8.00
N PRO A 168 15.43 6.35 -8.34
CA PRO A 168 16.34 5.21 -8.21
C PRO A 168 17.59 5.36 -9.08
N GLN A 169 17.46 5.92 -10.27
CA GLN A 169 18.54 6.18 -11.23
C GLN A 169 19.61 7.08 -10.61
N SER A 170 19.17 8.19 -10.02
CA SER A 170 20.03 9.13 -9.31
C SER A 170 20.66 8.45 -8.08
N ALA A 171 19.90 7.66 -7.30
CA ALA A 171 20.42 6.99 -6.11
C ALA A 171 21.53 5.99 -6.46
N PHE A 172 21.35 5.23 -7.55
CA PHE A 172 22.37 4.31 -8.05
C PHE A 172 23.60 5.06 -8.58
N LYS A 173 23.41 6.20 -9.26
CA LYS A 173 24.50 7.06 -9.71
C LYS A 173 25.32 7.61 -8.54
N GLU A 174 24.67 8.04 -7.46
CA GLU A 174 25.32 8.54 -6.25
C GLU A 174 25.95 7.42 -5.39
N GLY A 175 25.87 6.16 -5.86
CA GLY A 175 26.64 5.05 -5.29
C GLY A 175 25.93 4.23 -4.22
N LEU A 176 24.60 4.28 -4.14
CA LEU A 176 23.83 3.54 -3.14
C LEU A 176 24.19 2.05 -3.07
N LEU A 177 24.46 1.41 -4.19
CA LEU A 177 24.77 -0.03 -4.27
C LEU A 177 26.27 -0.33 -4.15
N ASN A 178 27.13 0.68 -4.03
CA ASN A 178 28.59 0.51 -4.10
C ASN A 178 29.21 0.12 -2.75
N SER A 179 28.52 0.34 -1.65
CA SER A 179 28.97 -0.03 -0.31
C SER A 179 28.65 -1.49 0.01
N ALA A 180 29.37 -2.09 0.98
CA ALA A 180 29.08 -3.46 1.44
C ALA A 180 27.62 -3.58 1.90
N ALA A 181 27.12 -2.62 2.68
CA ALA A 181 25.73 -2.59 3.11
C ALA A 181 24.74 -2.34 1.96
N GLY A 182 25.10 -1.45 1.02
CA GLY A 182 24.33 -1.16 -0.19
C GLY A 182 24.15 -2.39 -1.07
N SER A 183 25.17 -3.26 -1.16
CA SER A 183 25.08 -4.53 -1.90
C SER A 183 24.08 -5.52 -1.32
N LEU A 184 23.60 -5.30 -0.09
CA LEU A 184 22.57 -6.10 0.58
C LEU A 184 21.14 -5.60 0.29
N ILE A 185 20.98 -4.53 -0.48
CA ILE A 185 19.68 -4.10 -0.98
C ILE A 185 19.17 -5.14 -1.98
N SER A 186 17.96 -5.64 -1.76
CA SER A 186 17.26 -6.53 -2.70
C SER A 186 16.07 -5.86 -3.39
N THR A 187 15.62 -4.71 -2.85
CA THR A 187 14.34 -4.11 -3.24
C THR A 187 14.41 -2.60 -3.16
N VAL A 188 13.81 -1.91 -4.13
CA VAL A 188 13.51 -0.48 -4.11
C VAL A 188 12.02 -0.29 -3.84
N SER A 189 11.69 0.64 -2.95
CA SER A 189 10.33 0.89 -2.47
C SER A 189 9.81 2.26 -2.91
N GLN A 190 8.64 2.34 -3.53
CA GLN A 190 8.00 3.62 -3.85
C GLN A 190 6.77 3.84 -2.98
N HIS A 191 6.56 5.08 -2.51
CA HIS A 191 5.28 5.48 -1.94
C HIS A 191 4.45 6.19 -3.01
N HIS A 192 3.18 5.81 -3.17
CA HIS A 192 2.32 6.44 -4.17
C HIS A 192 0.85 6.40 -3.81
N TYR A 193 0.12 7.50 -4.03
CA TYR A 193 -1.33 7.58 -3.84
C TYR A 193 -1.96 8.20 -5.07
N SER A 194 -3.19 7.82 -5.39
CA SER A 194 -3.93 8.37 -6.55
C SER A 194 -4.33 9.83 -6.35
N GLY A 195 -4.30 10.31 -5.11
CA GLY A 195 -4.53 11.70 -4.76
C GLY A 195 -4.30 11.95 -3.28
N SER A 196 -4.71 13.12 -2.81
CA SER A 196 -4.60 13.53 -1.41
C SER A 196 -5.94 14.02 -0.89
N PHE A 197 -6.28 13.67 0.36
CA PHE A 197 -7.43 14.21 1.08
C PHE A 197 -7.01 15.16 2.23
N CYS A 198 -5.74 15.58 2.28
CA CYS A 198 -5.23 16.39 3.41
C CYS A 198 -5.97 17.71 3.59
N SER A 199 -6.51 18.28 2.50
CA SER A 199 -7.29 19.52 2.51
C SER A 199 -8.81 19.29 2.52
N GLY A 200 -9.27 18.05 2.74
CA GLY A 200 -10.69 17.69 2.77
C GLY A 200 -11.39 17.67 1.42
N ASN A 201 -10.66 17.85 0.31
CA ASN A 201 -11.20 17.75 -1.04
C ASN A 201 -10.71 16.47 -1.71
N ALA A 202 -11.64 15.62 -2.13
CA ALA A 202 -11.33 14.40 -2.88
C ALA A 202 -11.67 14.59 -4.37
N GLY A 203 -11.01 13.83 -5.22
CA GLY A 203 -11.54 13.59 -6.57
C GLY A 203 -12.84 12.79 -6.49
N LEU A 204 -13.58 12.74 -7.60
CA LEU A 204 -14.80 11.97 -7.65
C LEU A 204 -14.47 10.47 -7.64
N LEU A 205 -15.37 9.63 -7.13
CA LEU A 205 -15.15 8.18 -7.12
C LEU A 205 -14.84 7.65 -8.53
N GLN A 206 -15.52 8.16 -9.57
CA GLN A 206 -15.22 7.78 -10.95
C GLN A 206 -13.78 8.07 -11.36
N ASP A 207 -13.15 9.11 -10.83
CA ASP A 207 -11.78 9.48 -11.20
C ASP A 207 -10.80 8.42 -10.70
N LEU A 208 -11.08 7.84 -9.52
CA LEU A 208 -10.33 6.71 -8.98
C LEU A 208 -10.56 5.43 -9.81
N MET A 209 -11.79 5.19 -10.25
CA MET A 209 -12.22 3.91 -10.84
C MET A 209 -11.92 3.74 -12.34
N THR A 210 -11.66 4.82 -13.08
CA THR A 210 -11.47 4.69 -14.53
C THR A 210 -10.17 3.96 -14.88
N LYS A 211 -10.24 3.02 -15.81
CA LYS A 211 -9.07 2.23 -16.24
C LYS A 211 -7.92 3.13 -16.68
N SER A 212 -8.19 4.17 -17.48
CA SER A 212 -7.18 5.13 -17.92
C SER A 212 -6.44 5.77 -16.75
N THR A 213 -7.16 6.20 -15.70
CA THR A 213 -6.54 6.80 -14.52
C THR A 213 -5.72 5.78 -13.75
N ILE A 214 -6.26 4.58 -13.48
CA ILE A 214 -5.53 3.51 -12.77
C ILE A 214 -4.20 3.20 -13.49
N ARG A 215 -4.24 3.10 -14.82
CA ARG A 215 -3.05 2.81 -15.63
C ARG A 215 -2.06 3.98 -15.61
N ALA A 216 -2.51 5.19 -15.94
CA ALA A 216 -1.64 6.38 -15.95
C ALA A 216 -0.95 6.60 -14.59
N ASN A 217 -1.67 6.30 -13.50
CA ASN A 217 -1.19 6.47 -12.14
C ASN A 217 -0.01 5.57 -11.77
N LEU A 218 0.20 4.45 -12.48
CA LEU A 218 1.35 3.56 -12.25
C LEU A 218 2.38 3.60 -13.39
N SER A 219 1.94 3.85 -14.62
CA SER A 219 2.83 3.91 -15.79
C SER A 219 3.91 4.99 -15.69
N LEU A 220 3.67 6.05 -14.90
CA LEU A 220 4.70 7.08 -14.67
C LEU A 220 5.99 6.50 -14.07
N TYR A 221 5.91 5.38 -13.34
CA TYR A 221 7.06 4.73 -12.72
C TYR A 221 7.79 3.71 -13.63
N LEU A 222 7.39 3.55 -14.89
CA LEU A 222 8.07 2.64 -15.83
C LEU A 222 9.60 2.87 -15.91
N PRO A 223 10.12 4.12 -15.94
CA PRO A 223 11.57 4.34 -15.94
C PRO A 223 12.26 3.83 -14.66
N ASP A 224 11.59 3.95 -13.52
CA ASP A 224 12.12 3.56 -12.21
C ASP A 224 12.13 2.04 -12.05
N ILE A 225 11.06 1.40 -12.52
CA ILE A 225 10.96 -0.05 -12.60
C ILE A 225 12.07 -0.58 -13.49
N ALA A 226 12.26 -0.01 -14.69
CA ALA A 226 13.29 -0.44 -15.62
C ALA A 226 14.70 -0.28 -15.04
N ALA A 227 15.00 0.87 -14.41
CA ALA A 227 16.29 1.12 -13.79
C ALA A 227 16.58 0.16 -12.62
N THR A 228 15.58 -0.11 -11.78
CA THR A 228 15.68 -1.02 -10.64
C THR A 228 15.89 -2.46 -11.09
N ARG A 229 15.06 -2.93 -12.03
CA ARG A 229 15.15 -4.28 -12.61
C ARG A 229 16.46 -4.49 -13.37
N GLY A 230 16.98 -3.46 -14.03
CA GLY A 230 18.29 -3.48 -14.68
C GLY A 230 19.46 -3.71 -13.71
N ARG A 231 19.25 -3.52 -12.40
CA ARG A 231 20.21 -3.87 -11.34
C ARG A 231 19.92 -5.22 -10.67
N GLY A 232 18.95 -5.98 -11.18
CA GLY A 232 18.53 -7.26 -10.59
C GLY A 232 17.71 -7.10 -9.30
N LEU A 233 17.23 -5.89 -8.99
CA LEU A 233 16.48 -5.58 -7.78
C LEU A 233 14.97 -5.67 -8.01
N ASP A 234 14.20 -5.96 -6.96
CA ASP A 234 12.76 -5.82 -6.96
C ASP A 234 12.32 -4.37 -6.88
N TYR A 235 11.22 -4.02 -7.56
CA TYR A 235 10.53 -2.74 -7.36
C TYR A 235 9.17 -3.01 -6.74
N VAL A 236 8.82 -2.31 -5.66
CA VAL A 236 7.56 -2.48 -4.93
C VAL A 236 6.91 -1.13 -4.66
N LEU A 237 5.58 -1.13 -4.51
CA LEU A 237 4.90 -0.01 -3.86
C LEU A 237 4.91 -0.30 -2.36
N GLY A 238 5.94 0.16 -1.64
CA GLY A 238 6.08 -0.11 -0.20
C GLY A 238 5.11 0.68 0.68
N GLU A 239 4.44 1.67 0.11
CA GLU A 239 3.27 2.31 0.72
C GLU A 239 2.36 2.89 -0.37
N THR A 240 1.09 2.47 -0.38
CA THR A 240 0.13 3.04 -1.32
C THR A 240 -1.29 2.90 -0.82
N ASN A 241 -2.18 3.77 -1.28
CA ASN A 241 -3.63 3.55 -1.18
C ASN A 241 -4.35 4.52 -2.13
N SER A 242 -5.68 4.62 -2.03
CA SER A 242 -6.48 5.50 -2.88
C SER A 242 -6.10 6.98 -2.73
N TYR A 243 -6.35 7.58 -1.56
CA TYR A 243 -6.00 8.97 -1.26
C TYR A 243 -5.13 9.03 0.01
N SER A 244 -4.06 9.83 0.00
CA SER A 244 -3.26 10.10 1.20
C SER A 244 -4.06 10.90 2.24
N CYS A 245 -3.49 11.08 3.45
CA CYS A 245 -4.20 11.62 4.61
C CYS A 245 -5.43 10.81 5.02
N HIS A 246 -5.20 9.50 5.21
CA HIS A 246 -6.14 8.52 5.79
C HIS A 246 -7.37 8.21 4.91
N GLY A 247 -7.38 8.68 3.66
CA GLY A 247 -8.41 8.40 2.67
C GLY A 247 -9.56 9.40 2.66
N ALA A 248 -10.32 9.37 1.58
CA ALA A 248 -11.47 10.23 1.33
C ALA A 248 -12.79 9.51 1.70
N PRO A 249 -13.69 10.11 2.51
CA PRO A 249 -14.99 9.54 2.82
C PRO A 249 -15.85 9.35 1.56
N GLY A 250 -16.59 8.25 1.46
CA GLY A 250 -17.42 7.93 0.30
C GLY A 250 -16.64 7.45 -0.93
N VAL A 251 -15.31 7.55 -0.90
CA VAL A 251 -14.41 7.08 -1.97
C VAL A 251 -13.55 5.94 -1.46
N SER A 252 -12.68 6.20 -0.48
CA SER A 252 -11.70 5.25 0.04
C SER A 252 -12.30 4.07 0.81
N ASN A 253 -13.45 4.30 1.46
CA ASN A 253 -14.22 3.33 2.25
C ASN A 253 -15.46 2.80 1.48
N SER A 254 -15.50 2.95 0.16
CA SER A 254 -16.58 2.42 -0.70
C SER A 254 -16.32 0.97 -1.12
N ALA A 255 -17.37 0.27 -1.57
CA ALA A 255 -17.24 -1.04 -2.20
C ALA A 255 -16.44 -0.96 -3.52
N ASP A 256 -16.60 0.12 -4.28
CA ASP A 256 -15.89 0.37 -5.53
C ASP A 256 -14.37 0.42 -5.32
N ALA A 257 -13.91 0.93 -4.18
CA ALA A 257 -12.50 0.94 -3.84
C ALA A 257 -11.90 -0.48 -3.73
N ALA A 258 -12.71 -1.53 -3.52
CA ALA A 258 -12.23 -2.91 -3.60
C ALA A 258 -11.86 -3.30 -5.04
N LEU A 259 -12.73 -2.96 -6.00
CA LEU A 259 -12.49 -3.20 -7.44
C LEU A 259 -11.29 -2.40 -7.95
N TRP A 260 -11.15 -1.14 -7.51
CA TRP A 260 -9.98 -0.33 -7.83
C TRP A 260 -8.69 -1.00 -7.38
N ARG A 261 -8.63 -1.50 -6.13
CA ARG A 261 -7.42 -2.13 -5.59
C ARG A 261 -7.03 -3.37 -6.36
N LEU A 262 -8.01 -4.21 -6.73
CA LEU A 262 -7.77 -5.38 -7.55
C LEU A 262 -7.15 -5.00 -8.90
N ASP A 263 -7.77 -4.06 -9.63
CA ASP A 263 -7.26 -3.64 -10.93
C ASP A 263 -5.90 -2.93 -10.84
N TYR A 264 -5.70 -2.12 -9.79
CA TYR A 264 -4.45 -1.42 -9.49
C TYR A 264 -3.32 -2.41 -9.17
N ALA A 265 -3.55 -3.40 -8.31
CA ALA A 265 -2.55 -4.39 -7.93
C ALA A 265 -2.18 -5.32 -9.10
N LEU A 266 -3.16 -5.81 -9.86
CA LEU A 266 -2.91 -6.63 -11.05
C LEU A 266 -2.12 -5.86 -12.11
N TYR A 267 -2.42 -4.58 -12.30
CA TYR A 267 -1.65 -3.75 -13.22
C TYR A 267 -0.24 -3.47 -12.72
N ALA A 268 -0.05 -3.24 -11.42
CA ALA A 268 1.28 -3.08 -10.83
C ALA A 268 2.17 -4.27 -11.20
N THR A 269 1.67 -5.49 -11.04
CA THR A 269 2.39 -6.71 -11.46
C THR A 269 2.63 -6.76 -12.97
N GLN A 270 1.65 -6.34 -13.78
CA GLN A 270 1.79 -6.28 -15.24
C GLN A 270 2.97 -5.42 -15.71
N ILE A 271 3.27 -4.32 -15.02
CA ILE A 271 4.35 -3.41 -15.39
C ILE A 271 5.67 -3.68 -14.66
N GLY A 272 5.75 -4.76 -13.87
CA GLY A 272 6.99 -5.18 -13.21
C GLY A 272 7.14 -4.76 -11.74
N ILE A 273 6.07 -4.35 -11.07
CA ILE A 273 6.04 -4.13 -9.61
C ILE A 273 5.76 -5.47 -8.91
N SER A 274 6.67 -5.92 -8.05
CA SER A 274 6.59 -7.26 -7.43
C SER A 274 5.45 -7.40 -6.43
N LYS A 275 5.18 -6.36 -5.63
CA LYS A 275 4.24 -6.37 -4.51
C LYS A 275 3.68 -4.97 -4.24
N VAL A 276 2.50 -4.93 -3.63
CA VAL A 276 1.78 -3.71 -3.30
C VAL A 276 1.43 -3.70 -1.81
N PHE A 277 1.97 -2.74 -1.08
CA PHE A 277 1.78 -2.58 0.36
C PHE A 277 0.73 -1.51 0.63
N PHE A 278 -0.52 -1.94 0.77
CA PHE A 278 -1.62 -1.03 1.06
C PHE A 278 -1.48 -0.47 2.46
N HIS A 279 -1.43 0.86 2.56
CA HIS A 279 -1.20 1.54 3.81
C HIS A 279 -2.41 1.46 4.75
N GLN A 280 -2.14 1.35 6.04
CA GLN A 280 -3.09 1.13 7.12
C GLN A 280 -2.70 1.92 8.37
N GLY A 281 -3.70 2.30 9.16
CA GLY A 281 -3.53 2.87 10.50
C GLY A 281 -4.77 2.61 11.34
N VAL A 282 -4.87 3.15 12.55
CA VAL A 282 -6.11 3.00 13.34
C VAL A 282 -7.11 4.07 12.93
N GLY A 283 -8.29 3.66 12.46
CA GLY A 283 -9.37 4.57 12.08
C GLY A 283 -9.24 5.20 10.69
N PHE A 284 -8.39 4.67 9.81
CA PHE A 284 -8.25 5.18 8.45
C PHE A 284 -9.38 4.64 7.55
N LYS A 285 -9.82 5.47 6.60
CA LYS A 285 -10.96 5.19 5.71
C LYS A 285 -10.61 4.18 4.63
N TYR A 286 -9.33 4.07 4.27
CA TYR A 286 -8.87 3.16 3.23
C TYR A 286 -8.38 1.81 3.76
N ASN A 287 -8.54 1.57 5.07
CA ASN A 287 -8.05 0.35 5.69
C ASN A 287 -8.69 -0.87 5.04
N HIS A 288 -7.97 -1.98 5.09
CA HIS A 288 -8.56 -3.31 4.88
C HIS A 288 -9.03 -3.88 6.22
N ILE A 289 -8.23 -3.68 7.27
CA ILE A 289 -8.45 -4.25 8.58
C ILE A 289 -8.46 -3.10 9.59
N GLN A 290 -9.54 -2.95 10.35
CA GLN A 290 -9.60 -2.10 11.52
C GLN A 290 -9.29 -2.97 12.76
N PRO A 291 -8.08 -2.88 13.34
CA PRO A 291 -7.62 -3.86 14.33
C PRO A 291 -8.20 -3.66 15.73
N ALA A 292 -8.71 -2.45 16.01
CA ALA A 292 -9.16 -2.03 17.34
C ALA A 292 -10.56 -1.41 17.29
N THR A 293 -11.23 -1.48 18.43
CA THR A 293 -12.53 -0.82 18.65
C THR A 293 -12.41 0.68 18.43
N LEU A 294 -13.35 1.25 17.68
CA LEU A 294 -13.44 2.69 17.44
C LEU A 294 -14.58 3.29 18.24
N THR A 295 -14.34 4.45 18.84
CA THR A 295 -15.37 5.27 19.50
C THR A 295 -15.74 6.49 18.67
N ARG A 296 -15.00 6.76 17.57
CA ARG A 296 -15.24 7.87 16.67
C ARG A 296 -15.37 7.39 15.22
N SER A 297 -16.24 8.06 14.48
CA SER A 297 -16.52 7.80 13.07
C SER A 297 -15.28 8.03 12.23
N THR A 298 -14.92 7.06 11.39
CA THR A 298 -13.83 7.23 10.43
C THR A 298 -14.22 8.19 9.31
N ALA A 299 -15.51 8.49 9.09
CA ALA A 299 -15.95 9.37 8.02
C ALA A 299 -15.67 10.85 8.34
N ASP A 300 -16.04 11.30 9.54
CA ASP A 300 -16.07 12.71 9.93
C ASP A 300 -15.49 13.01 11.32
N GLY A 301 -15.08 11.98 12.08
CA GLY A 301 -14.48 12.15 13.41
C GLY A 301 -15.47 12.41 14.54
N SER A 302 -16.78 12.36 14.27
CA SER A 302 -17.84 12.46 15.28
C SER A 302 -17.84 11.27 16.24
N ASP A 303 -18.40 11.43 17.44
CA ASP A 303 -18.56 10.32 18.38
C ASP A 303 -19.57 9.30 17.84
N LEU A 304 -19.23 8.02 17.97
CA LEU A 304 -20.14 6.94 17.60
C LEU A 304 -21.14 6.70 18.74
N PRO A 305 -22.43 6.43 18.42
CA PRO A 305 -23.43 6.12 19.44
C PRO A 305 -23.09 4.84 20.22
N TRP A 306 -22.32 3.94 19.60
CA TRP A 306 -21.82 2.71 20.20
C TRP A 306 -20.39 2.43 19.71
N PRO A 307 -19.51 1.86 20.54
CA PRO A 307 -18.18 1.44 20.10
C PRO A 307 -18.29 0.44 18.94
N LEU A 308 -17.60 0.73 17.83
CA LEU A 308 -17.53 -0.13 16.66
C LEU A 308 -16.39 -1.14 16.85
N PRO A 309 -16.66 -2.45 16.98
CA PRO A 309 -15.62 -3.46 17.24
C PRO A 309 -14.64 -3.59 16.06
N PRO A 310 -13.50 -4.30 16.24
CA PRO A 310 -12.60 -4.66 15.14
C PRO A 310 -13.36 -5.33 14.00
N HIS A 311 -13.09 -4.91 12.77
CA HIS A 311 -13.81 -5.35 11.58
C HIS A 311 -12.95 -5.20 10.32
N VAL A 312 -13.34 -5.89 9.25
CA VAL A 312 -12.79 -5.66 7.91
C VAL A 312 -13.59 -4.58 7.20
N GLN A 313 -12.91 -3.77 6.39
CA GLN A 313 -13.53 -2.72 5.58
C GLN A 313 -13.67 -3.17 4.11
N PRO A 314 -14.44 -2.47 3.27
CA PRO A 314 -14.68 -2.88 1.88
C PRO A 314 -13.42 -3.22 1.08
N ALA A 315 -12.31 -2.50 1.33
CA ALA A 315 -11.02 -2.77 0.71
C ALA A 315 -10.52 -4.22 0.87
N TYR A 316 -10.83 -4.86 2.00
CA TYR A 316 -10.45 -6.25 2.27
C TYR A 316 -10.95 -7.21 1.20
N TYR A 317 -12.15 -6.96 0.66
CA TYR A 317 -12.76 -7.84 -0.34
C TYR A 317 -11.97 -7.84 -1.67
N GLY A 318 -11.26 -6.76 -1.99
CA GLY A 318 -10.38 -6.73 -3.17
C GLY A 318 -9.11 -7.57 -3.02
N ALA A 319 -8.75 -7.96 -1.80
CA ALA A 319 -7.58 -8.81 -1.51
C ALA A 319 -7.89 -10.31 -1.49
N ILE A 320 -9.18 -10.69 -1.56
CA ILE A 320 -9.65 -12.09 -1.50
C ILE A 320 -10.39 -12.55 -2.77
N THR A 321 -10.60 -11.66 -3.73
CA THR A 321 -11.20 -11.92 -5.04
C THR A 321 -10.15 -12.21 -6.09
#